data_AF-A0A848XA20-F1
#
_entry.id   AF-A0A848XA20-F1
#
_cell.length_a   1.000
_cell.length_b   1.000
_cell.length_c   1.000
_cell.angle_alpha   90.00
_cell.angle_beta   90.00
_cell.angle_gamma   90.00
#
_symmetry.space_group_name_H-M   'P 1'
#
loop_
_entity.id
_entity.type
_entity.pdbx_description
1 polymer ?
#
loop_
_entity_poly.entity_id
_entity_poly.type
_entity_poly.pdbx_seq_one_letter_code
_entity_poly.pdbx_strand_id
1 'polypeptide(L)'
;MSSMTDLLLDRLGDGGLESLSQSLGSNPQVTKTAAAAALPMLLAALARNTQSDDGASALAGALDRDHDGSILDAVGGGFSEDMRKDGDGILKHVLGARRGMAEAGIAQASGLDADQSSAMLAKLAPLVMGALGQAKRSRNLDANGVTELLRGEDGPARKKLGGLAGLLDRDGDGSVADDILGGLGRSLFGGN
;
A
#
# COMPACT_ATOMS: atom_id res chain seq x y z
N MET A 1 8.54 14.14 -11.80
CA MET A 1 9.20 13.21 -10.86
C MET A 1 8.26 12.02 -10.72
N SER A 2 8.72 10.81 -11.03
CA SER A 2 7.91 9.61 -10.86
C SER A 2 7.79 9.30 -9.36
N SER A 3 6.58 9.04 -8.88
CA SER A 3 6.38 8.63 -7.48
C SER A 3 6.94 7.23 -7.25
N MET A 4 7.22 6.86 -6.00
CA MET A 4 7.58 5.49 -5.63
C MET A 4 6.50 4.50 -6.07
N THR A 5 5.23 4.92 -6.03
CA THR A 5 4.11 4.13 -6.55
C THR A 5 4.27 3.84 -8.04
N ASP A 6 4.62 4.84 -8.85
CA ASP A 6 4.79 4.66 -10.29
C ASP A 6 6.03 3.79 -10.60
N LEU A 7 7.11 3.93 -9.83
CA LEU A 7 8.30 3.07 -9.94
C LEU A 7 7.98 1.61 -9.62
N LEU A 8 7.19 1.36 -8.57
CA LEU A 8 6.76 0.01 -8.22
C LEU A 8 5.86 -0.59 -9.29
N LEU A 9 4.90 0.17 -9.82
CA LEU A 9 4.04 -0.28 -10.92
C LEU A 9 4.84 -0.60 -12.19
N ASP A 10 5.82 0.25 -12.52
CA ASP A 10 6.72 0.04 -13.67
C ASP A 10 7.59 -1.20 -13.47
N ARG A 11 8.10 -1.42 -12.25
CA ARG A 11 8.90 -2.60 -11.91
C ARG A 11 8.08 -3.89 -11.93
N LEU A 12 6.81 -3.84 -11.51
CA LEU A 12 5.89 -4.97 -11.67
C LEU A 12 5.68 -5.26 -13.16
N GLY A 13 5.48 -4.21 -13.96
CA GLY A 13 5.19 -4.33 -15.39
C GLY A 13 3.98 -5.23 -15.68
N ASP A 14 3.78 -5.58 -16.94
CA ASP A 14 2.66 -6.43 -17.32
C ASP A 14 2.83 -7.87 -16.82
N GLY A 15 4.06 -8.41 -16.82
CA GLY A 15 4.33 -9.79 -16.38
C GLY A 15 4.15 -10.00 -14.87
N GLY A 16 4.58 -9.05 -14.04
CA GLY A 16 4.36 -9.11 -12.60
C GLY A 16 2.88 -8.92 -12.24
N LEU A 17 2.18 -8.00 -12.93
CA LEU A 17 0.74 -7.84 -12.76
C LEU A 17 -0.04 -9.09 -13.18
N GLU A 18 0.38 -9.76 -14.25
CA GLU A 18 -0.23 -11.01 -14.70
C GLU A 18 -0.01 -12.13 -13.68
N SER A 19 1.22 -12.32 -13.19
CA SER A 19 1.52 -13.30 -12.12
C SER A 19 0.71 -13.02 -10.85
N LEU A 20 0.58 -11.74 -10.48
CA LEU A 20 -0.22 -11.33 -9.33
C LEU A 20 -1.70 -11.65 -9.54
N SER A 21 -2.24 -11.36 -10.73
CA SER A 21 -3.63 -11.65 -11.09
C SER A 21 -3.94 -13.14 -11.01
N GLN A 22 -3.05 -13.98 -11.54
CA GLN A 22 -3.16 -15.44 -11.50
C GLN A 22 -3.14 -15.95 -10.06
N SER A 23 -2.25 -15.41 -9.23
CA SER A 23 -2.16 -15.78 -7.83
C SER A 23 -3.38 -15.35 -7.00
N LEU A 24 -4.07 -14.27 -7.40
CA LEU A 24 -5.29 -13.79 -6.74
C LEU A 24 -6.57 -14.42 -7.31
N GLY A 25 -6.48 -15.16 -8.42
CA GLY A 25 -7.66 -15.62 -9.16
C GLY A 25 -8.50 -14.47 -9.71
N SER A 26 -7.87 -13.33 -10.00
CA SER A 26 -8.52 -12.12 -10.52
C SER A 26 -8.05 -11.83 -11.96
N ASN A 27 -8.70 -10.88 -12.64
CA ASN A 27 -8.26 -10.46 -13.95
C ASN A 27 -7.15 -9.37 -13.87
N PRO A 28 -6.30 -9.22 -14.91
CA PRO A 28 -5.19 -8.26 -14.89
C PRO A 28 -5.63 -6.81 -14.68
N GLN A 29 -6.79 -6.41 -15.22
CA GLN A 29 -7.27 -5.04 -15.11
C GLN A 29 -7.70 -4.69 -13.68
N VAL A 30 -8.46 -5.57 -13.02
CA VAL A 30 -8.85 -5.45 -11.61
C VAL A 30 -7.62 -5.45 -10.72
N THR A 31 -6.67 -6.35 -10.98
CA THR A 31 -5.40 -6.44 -10.23
C THR A 31 -4.59 -5.15 -10.34
N LYS A 32 -4.50 -4.57 -11.54
CA LYS A 32 -3.82 -3.29 -11.78
C LYS A 32 -4.48 -2.15 -11.01
N THR A 33 -5.80 -2.06 -11.00
CA THR A 33 -6.56 -1.08 -10.22
C THR A 33 -6.31 -1.26 -8.72
N ALA A 34 -6.36 -2.50 -8.23
CA ALA A 34 -6.07 -2.82 -6.84
C ALA A 34 -4.64 -2.41 -6.44
N ALA A 35 -3.63 -2.68 -7.28
CA ALA A 35 -2.25 -2.25 -7.05
C ALA A 35 -2.13 -0.72 -7.00
N ALA A 36 -2.78 -0.03 -7.93
CA ALA A 36 -2.77 1.43 -7.99
C ALA A 36 -3.41 2.09 -6.75
N ALA A 37 -4.31 1.40 -6.05
CA ALA A 37 -4.90 1.85 -4.79
C ALA A 37 -4.09 1.39 -3.55
N ALA A 38 -3.57 0.16 -3.55
CA ALA A 38 -2.88 -0.45 -2.42
C ALA A 38 -1.49 0.15 -2.16
N LEU A 39 -0.71 0.38 -3.21
CA LEU A 39 0.63 0.95 -3.08
C LEU A 39 0.66 2.31 -2.37
N PRO A 40 -0.13 3.33 -2.77
CA PRO A 40 -0.13 4.61 -2.08
C PRO A 40 -0.68 4.49 -0.65
N MET A 41 -1.63 3.59 -0.40
CA MET A 41 -2.16 3.33 0.94
C MET A 41 -1.09 2.76 1.88
N LEU A 42 -0.32 1.77 1.43
CA LEU A 42 0.78 1.17 2.20
C LEU A 42 1.87 2.20 2.50
N LEU A 43 2.25 3.02 1.51
CA LEU A 43 3.22 4.11 1.70
C LEU A 43 2.72 5.15 2.71
N ALA A 44 1.45 5.55 2.64
CA ALA A 44 0.84 6.48 3.59
C ALA A 44 0.79 5.91 5.01
N ALA A 45 0.49 4.61 5.15
CA ALA A 45 0.50 3.93 6.45
C ALA A 45 1.92 3.89 7.05
N LEU A 46 2.93 3.60 6.24
CA LEU A 46 4.34 3.67 6.65
C LEU A 46 4.74 5.09 7.06
N ALA A 47 4.43 6.10 6.24
CA ALA A 47 4.70 7.51 6.53
C ALA A 47 4.07 7.96 7.86
N ARG A 48 2.87 7.46 8.16
CA ARG A 48 2.19 7.73 9.43
C ARG A 48 2.88 7.06 10.62
N ASN A 49 3.38 5.84 10.44
CA ASN A 49 4.04 5.11 11.51
C ASN A 49 5.43 5.65 11.84
N THR A 50 6.08 6.33 10.88
CA THR A 50 7.38 7.00 11.08
C THR A 50 7.26 8.43 11.62
N GLN A 51 6.08 8.86 12.08
CA GLN A 51 5.92 10.20 12.66
C GLN A 51 6.58 10.35 14.04
N SER A 52 6.90 9.24 14.71
CA SER A 52 7.70 9.23 15.93
C SER A 52 9.11 8.71 15.65
N ASP A 53 10.08 9.16 16.46
CA ASP A 53 11.48 8.72 16.37
C ASP A 53 11.62 7.20 16.53
N ASP A 54 10.83 6.61 17.43
CA ASP A 54 10.78 5.16 17.63
C ASP A 54 10.26 4.43 16.39
N GLY A 55 9.21 4.95 15.75
CA GLY A 55 8.62 4.36 14.55
C GLY A 55 9.55 4.48 13.33
N ALA A 56 10.20 5.63 13.17
CA ALA A 56 11.24 5.84 12.17
C ALA A 56 12.42 4.88 12.37
N SER A 57 12.91 4.75 13.59
CA SER A 57 14.01 3.83 13.94
C SER A 57 13.62 2.37 13.72
N ALA A 58 12.40 1.98 14.11
CA ALA A 58 11.89 0.63 13.91
C ALA A 58 11.80 0.27 12.43
N LEU A 59 11.26 1.17 11.60
CA LEU A 59 11.21 0.96 10.16
C LEU A 59 12.62 0.87 9.58
N ALA A 60 13.49 1.83 9.90
CA ALA A 60 14.85 1.85 9.38
C ALA A 60 15.62 0.56 9.72
N GLY A 61 15.46 0.04 10.93
CA GLY A 61 16.07 -1.23 11.35
C GLY A 61 15.46 -2.45 10.65
N ALA A 62 14.15 -2.45 10.36
CA ALA A 62 13.53 -3.51 9.56
C ALA A 62 14.05 -3.51 8.10
N LEU A 63 14.24 -2.32 7.52
CA LEU A 63 14.82 -2.17 6.18
C LEU A 63 16.26 -2.68 6.09
N ASP A 64 17.05 -2.51 7.16
CA ASP A 64 18.44 -3.00 7.20
C ASP A 64 18.55 -4.51 7.36
N ARG A 65 17.62 -5.13 8.11
CA ARG A 65 17.68 -6.56 8.41
C ARG A 65 17.09 -7.43 7.32
N ASP A 66 15.89 -7.07 6.84
CA ASP A 66 15.00 -8.03 6.20
C ASP A 66 14.49 -7.56 4.82
N HIS A 67 14.72 -6.29 4.44
CA HIS A 67 14.11 -5.68 3.26
C HIS A 67 15.08 -4.84 2.43
N ASP A 68 16.27 -5.37 2.16
CA ASP A 68 17.36 -4.69 1.43
C ASP A 68 17.09 -4.43 -0.07
N GLY A 69 15.98 -4.95 -0.60
CA GLY A 69 15.58 -4.83 -2.00
C GLY A 69 15.70 -6.12 -2.81
N SER A 70 16.31 -7.17 -2.27
CA SER A 70 16.45 -8.48 -2.93
C SER A 70 15.12 -9.09 -3.41
N ILE A 71 14.01 -8.80 -2.72
CA ILE A 71 12.67 -9.21 -3.14
C ILE A 71 12.24 -8.67 -4.51
N LEU A 72 12.78 -7.53 -4.93
CA LEU A 72 12.46 -6.90 -6.23
C LEU A 72 13.07 -7.64 -7.41
N ASP A 73 14.08 -8.49 -7.17
CA ASP A 73 14.67 -9.37 -8.17
C ASP A 73 13.86 -10.67 -8.29
N ALA A 74 13.22 -11.10 -7.20
CA ALA A 74 12.39 -12.30 -7.16
C ALA A 74 11.03 -12.11 -7.88
N VAL A 75 10.53 -10.88 -7.99
CA VAL A 75 9.28 -10.57 -8.72
C VAL A 75 9.33 -10.99 -10.19
N GLY A 76 10.51 -10.94 -10.81
CA GLY A 76 10.73 -11.43 -12.18
C GLY A 76 10.61 -12.95 -12.31
N GLY A 77 10.72 -13.70 -11.20
CA GLY A 77 10.55 -15.15 -11.13
C GLY A 77 9.18 -15.62 -10.63
N GLY A 78 8.28 -14.69 -10.28
CA GLY A 78 6.94 -14.97 -9.77
C GLY A 78 6.81 -14.81 -8.24
N PHE A 79 5.56 -14.68 -7.77
CA PHE A 79 5.25 -14.50 -6.35
C PHE A 79 5.19 -15.85 -5.60
N SER A 80 6.13 -16.11 -4.68
CA SER A 80 6.15 -17.33 -3.87
C SER A 80 5.25 -17.24 -2.63
N GLU A 81 4.94 -18.40 -2.03
CA GLU A 81 4.22 -18.51 -0.75
C GLU A 81 5.00 -17.89 0.42
N ASP A 82 6.33 -17.90 0.38
CA ASP A 82 7.18 -17.33 1.43
C ASP A 82 7.04 -15.80 1.50
N MET A 83 6.89 -15.13 0.34
CA MET A 83 6.59 -13.69 0.30
C MET A 83 5.27 -13.35 1.02
N ARG A 84 4.29 -14.27 1.04
CA ARG A 84 3.00 -14.05 1.71
C ARG A 84 3.13 -14.02 3.23
N LYS A 85 3.96 -14.91 3.80
CA LYS A 85 4.18 -14.99 5.25
C LYS A 85 4.88 -13.74 5.80
N ASP A 86 5.89 -13.26 5.08
CA ASP A 86 6.56 -12.00 5.41
C ASP A 86 5.58 -10.82 5.30
N GLY A 87 4.72 -10.86 4.29
CA GLY A 87 3.64 -9.88 4.08
C GLY A 87 2.71 -9.70 5.27
N ASP A 88 2.18 -10.78 5.84
CA ASP A 88 1.27 -10.69 6.98
C ASP A 88 1.93 -10.08 8.23
N GLY A 89 3.21 -10.42 8.46
CA GLY A 89 4.02 -9.81 9.51
C GLY A 89 4.20 -8.31 9.32
N ILE A 90 4.51 -7.89 8.09
CA ILE A 90 4.63 -6.46 7.73
C ILE A 90 3.30 -5.75 7.93
N LEU A 91 2.19 -6.27 7.37
CA LEU A 91 0.87 -5.66 7.46
C LEU A 91 0.40 -5.49 8.91
N LYS A 92 0.73 -6.43 9.79
CA LYS A 92 0.42 -6.32 11.23
C LYS A 92 1.06 -5.07 11.85
N HIS A 93 2.29 -4.73 11.47
CA HIS A 93 2.98 -3.55 11.98
C HIS A 93 2.58 -2.27 11.23
N VAL A 94 2.39 -2.36 9.92
CA VAL A 94 2.08 -1.21 9.06
C VAL A 94 0.64 -0.74 9.24
N LEU A 95 -0.32 -1.66 9.13
CA LEU A 95 -1.75 -1.35 9.17
C LEU A 95 -2.35 -1.59 10.56
N GLY A 96 -1.87 -2.62 11.27
CA GLY A 96 -2.37 -2.99 12.61
C GLY A 96 -3.90 -3.11 12.63
N ALA A 97 -4.55 -2.36 13.52
CA ALA A 97 -6.01 -2.33 13.65
C ALA A 97 -6.75 -1.81 12.40
N ARG A 98 -6.06 -1.15 11.46
CA ARG A 98 -6.66 -0.60 10.23
C ARG A 98 -6.67 -1.58 9.06
N ARG A 99 -6.14 -2.79 9.24
CA ARG A 99 -6.05 -3.78 8.16
C ARG A 99 -7.41 -4.03 7.49
N GLY A 100 -8.47 -4.22 8.27
CA GLY A 100 -9.82 -4.41 7.71
C GLY A 100 -10.35 -3.21 6.92
N MET A 101 -10.04 -1.97 7.34
CA MET A 101 -10.42 -0.76 6.58
C MET A 101 -9.62 -0.64 5.29
N ALA A 102 -8.33 -1.00 5.31
CA ALA A 102 -7.49 -1.03 4.12
C ALA A 102 -8.02 -2.05 3.11
N GLU A 103 -8.30 -3.27 3.55
CA GLU A 103 -8.87 -4.35 2.73
C GLU A 103 -10.21 -3.92 2.10
N ALA A 104 -11.10 -3.32 2.89
CA ALA A 104 -12.38 -2.81 2.39
C ALA A 104 -12.20 -1.70 1.34
N GLY A 105 -11.25 -0.78 1.55
CA GLY A 105 -10.96 0.27 0.58
C GLY A 105 -10.42 -0.28 -0.75
N ILE A 106 -9.60 -1.32 -0.71
CA ILE A 106 -9.11 -2.00 -1.93
C ILE A 106 -10.24 -2.75 -2.63
N ALA A 107 -11.06 -3.48 -1.88
CA ALA A 107 -12.23 -4.16 -2.42
C ALA A 107 -13.15 -3.18 -3.15
N GLN A 108 -13.47 -2.04 -2.53
CA GLN A 108 -14.31 -1.01 -3.11
C GLN A 108 -13.69 -0.36 -4.35
N ALA A 109 -12.38 -0.08 -4.34
CA ALA A 109 -11.72 0.58 -5.45
C ALA A 109 -11.52 -0.32 -6.68
N SER A 110 -11.44 -1.63 -6.49
CA SER A 110 -11.04 -2.58 -7.54
C SER A 110 -12.10 -3.61 -7.91
N GLY A 111 -13.06 -3.89 -7.03
CA GLY A 111 -14.01 -4.99 -7.15
C GLY A 111 -13.46 -6.36 -6.70
N LEU A 112 -12.30 -6.40 -6.05
CA LEU A 112 -11.80 -7.61 -5.39
C LEU A 112 -12.66 -7.96 -4.17
N ASP A 113 -12.76 -9.25 -3.85
CA ASP A 113 -13.33 -9.67 -2.57
C ASP A 113 -12.36 -9.41 -1.39
N ALA A 114 -12.81 -9.69 -0.17
CA ALA A 114 -12.03 -9.46 1.04
C ALA A 114 -10.76 -10.32 1.11
N ASP A 115 -10.84 -11.58 0.71
CA ASP A 115 -9.71 -12.53 0.75
C ASP A 115 -8.66 -12.15 -0.30
N GLN A 116 -9.11 -11.78 -1.50
CA GLN A 116 -8.26 -11.26 -2.58
C GLN A 116 -7.61 -9.94 -2.18
N SER A 117 -8.33 -9.03 -1.52
CA SER A 117 -7.80 -7.75 -1.05
C SER A 117 -6.75 -7.94 0.04
N SER A 118 -6.99 -8.86 0.97
CA SER A 118 -6.02 -9.26 2.00
C SER A 118 -4.76 -9.86 1.38
N ALA A 119 -4.92 -10.82 0.46
CA ALA A 119 -3.81 -11.45 -0.25
C ALA A 119 -3.01 -10.45 -1.10
N MET A 120 -3.70 -9.48 -1.72
CA MET A 120 -3.09 -8.40 -2.49
C MET A 120 -2.18 -7.53 -1.61
N LEU A 121 -2.71 -7.06 -0.48
CA LEU A 121 -1.91 -6.29 0.49
C LEU A 121 -0.73 -7.09 1.01
N ALA A 122 -0.91 -8.37 1.30
CA ALA A 122 0.16 -9.23 1.83
C ALA A 122 1.28 -9.42 0.81
N LYS A 123 0.97 -9.52 -0.49
CA LYS A 123 1.99 -9.63 -1.54
C LYS A 123 2.69 -8.30 -1.85
N LEU A 124 1.97 -7.18 -1.75
CA LEU A 124 2.52 -5.85 -2.04
C LEU A 124 3.33 -5.25 -0.87
N ALA A 125 3.02 -5.62 0.37
CA ALA A 125 3.75 -5.11 1.54
C ALA A 125 5.27 -5.37 1.49
N PRO A 126 5.76 -6.60 1.24
CA PRO A 126 7.19 -6.87 1.11
C PRO A 126 7.84 -6.13 -0.07
N LEU A 127 7.12 -5.96 -1.18
CA LEU A 127 7.56 -5.19 -2.34
C LEU A 127 7.80 -3.72 -2.00
N VAL A 128 6.87 -3.09 -1.28
CA VAL A 128 7.00 -1.69 -0.82
C VAL A 128 8.18 -1.56 0.14
N MET A 129 8.32 -2.50 1.09
CA MET A 129 9.46 -2.50 2.03
C MET A 129 10.79 -2.69 1.30
N GLY A 130 10.86 -3.61 0.34
CA GLY A 130 12.05 -3.83 -0.48
C GLY A 130 12.45 -2.60 -1.30
N ALA A 131 11.49 -1.90 -1.90
CA ALA A 131 11.78 -0.65 -2.61
C ALA A 131 12.27 0.46 -1.68
N LEU A 132 11.72 0.55 -0.46
CA LEU A 132 12.20 1.50 0.54
C LEU A 132 13.60 1.17 1.04
N GLY A 133 13.92 -0.10 1.29
CA GLY A 133 15.26 -0.51 1.71
C GLY A 133 16.29 -0.36 0.60
N GLN A 134 15.91 -0.65 -0.65
CA GLN A 134 16.75 -0.36 -1.81
C GLN A 134 17.02 1.15 -1.94
N ALA A 135 15.99 1.99 -1.78
CA ALA A 135 16.14 3.45 -1.82
C ALA A 135 17.02 3.95 -0.66
N LYS A 136 16.82 3.42 0.55
CA LYS A 136 17.64 3.71 1.73
C LYS A 136 19.11 3.39 1.46
N ARG A 137 19.42 2.19 1.00
CA ARG A 137 20.80 1.75 0.71
C ARG A 137 21.43 2.54 -0.42
N SER A 138 20.72 2.70 -1.54
CA SER A 138 21.25 3.39 -2.73
C SER A 138 21.55 4.86 -2.48
N ARG A 139 20.78 5.50 -1.57
CA ARG A 139 20.94 6.92 -1.21
C ARG A 139 21.63 7.13 0.14
N ASN A 140 22.10 6.07 0.79
CA ASN A 140 22.69 6.07 2.14
C ASN A 140 21.84 6.85 3.16
N LEU A 141 20.52 6.60 3.17
CA LEU A 141 19.59 7.28 4.08
C LEU A 141 19.65 6.66 5.48
N ASP A 142 19.54 7.52 6.48
CA ASP A 142 19.26 7.14 7.86
C ASP A 142 17.73 7.08 8.11
N ALA A 143 17.32 6.88 9.36
CA ALA A 143 15.91 6.82 9.74
C ALA A 143 15.14 8.11 9.39
N ASN A 144 15.79 9.26 9.51
CA ASN A 144 15.21 10.55 9.16
C ASN A 144 15.03 10.68 7.65
N GLY A 145 16.04 10.31 6.86
CA GLY A 145 15.98 10.36 5.40
C GLY A 145 14.91 9.43 4.82
N VAL A 146 14.69 8.24 5.41
CA VAL A 146 13.58 7.35 5.02
C VAL A 146 12.22 7.99 5.33
N THR A 147 12.09 8.61 6.50
CA THR A 147 10.87 9.32 6.91
C THR A 147 10.57 10.49 5.98
N GLU A 148 11.60 11.25 5.59
CA GLU A 148 11.47 12.39 4.67
C GLU A 148 11.08 11.94 3.26
N LEU A 149 11.65 10.82 2.79
CA LEU A 149 11.24 10.17 1.54
C LEU A 149 9.77 9.78 1.58
N LEU A 150 9.32 9.09 2.63
CA LEU A 150 7.92 8.69 2.81
C LEU A 150 6.97 9.89 2.87
N ARG A 151 7.38 10.98 3.55
CA ARG A 151 6.60 12.21 3.64
C ARG A 151 6.48 12.92 2.28
N GLY A 152 7.52 12.83 1.45
CA GLY A 152 7.52 13.29 0.07
C GLY A 152 6.54 12.53 -0.83
N GLU A 153 6.29 11.24 -0.53
CA GLU A 153 5.35 10.38 -1.26
C GLU A 153 3.89 10.54 -0.79
N ASP A 154 3.65 10.89 0.48
CA ASP A 154 2.29 11.08 1.04
C ASP A 154 1.54 12.25 0.37
N GLY A 155 2.24 13.30 -0.05
CA GLY A 155 1.65 14.43 -0.78
C GLY A 155 1.02 14.03 -2.13
N PRO A 156 1.79 13.45 -3.06
CA PRO A 156 1.29 12.89 -4.32
C PRO A 156 0.22 11.81 -4.13
N ALA A 157 0.39 10.90 -3.14
CA ALA A 157 -0.57 9.84 -2.84
C ALA A 157 -1.96 10.41 -2.46
N ARG A 158 -2.01 11.40 -1.57
CA ARG A 158 -3.26 12.09 -1.18
C ARG A 158 -3.92 12.81 -2.36
N LYS A 159 -3.12 13.45 -3.22
CA LYS A 159 -3.64 14.13 -4.42
C LYS A 159 -4.22 13.15 -5.44
N LYS A 160 -3.59 11.98 -5.60
CA LYS A 160 -4.06 10.92 -6.52
C LYS A 160 -5.34 10.28 -5.99
N LEU A 161 -5.43 9.99 -4.69
CA LEU A 161 -6.66 9.50 -4.05
C LEU A 161 -7.81 10.51 -4.11
N GLY A 162 -7.55 11.80 -3.87
CA GLY A 162 -8.56 12.86 -4.03
C GLY A 162 -9.01 13.06 -5.48
N GLY A 163 -8.09 12.88 -6.44
CA GLY A 163 -8.42 12.91 -7.86
C GLY A 163 -9.25 11.71 -8.32
N LEU A 164 -8.96 10.51 -7.80
CA LEU A 164 -9.77 9.31 -8.05
C LEU A 164 -11.15 9.44 -7.41
N ALA A 165 -11.24 9.97 -6.19
CA ALA A 165 -12.53 10.27 -5.55
C ALA A 165 -13.36 11.26 -6.38
N GLY A 166 -12.74 12.33 -6.92
CA GLY A 166 -13.43 13.29 -7.80
C GLY A 166 -13.75 12.77 -9.21
N LEU A 167 -13.14 11.67 -9.64
CA LEU A 167 -13.46 10.99 -10.90
C LEU A 167 -14.55 9.94 -10.71
N LEU A 168 -14.59 9.25 -9.56
CA LEU A 168 -15.71 8.39 -9.16
C LEU A 168 -16.96 9.22 -8.89
N ASP A 169 -16.87 10.38 -8.25
CA ASP A 169 -18.00 11.29 -8.01
C ASP A 169 -18.60 11.88 -9.32
N ARG A 170 -17.95 11.67 -10.46
CA ARG A 170 -18.39 12.18 -11.77
C ARG A 170 -19.41 11.28 -12.46
N ASP A 171 -19.64 10.05 -11.99
CA ASP A 171 -20.74 9.21 -12.48
C ASP A 171 -22.09 9.53 -11.81
N GLY A 172 -22.09 10.39 -10.79
CA GLY A 172 -23.28 11.03 -10.24
C GLY A 172 -24.14 10.15 -9.33
N ASP A 173 -23.59 9.07 -8.76
CA ASP A 173 -24.34 8.22 -7.83
C ASP A 173 -24.37 8.74 -6.37
N GLY A 174 -23.48 9.68 -6.03
CA GLY A 174 -23.46 10.38 -4.75
C GLY A 174 -23.24 9.50 -3.51
N SER A 175 -22.66 8.30 -3.63
CA SER A 175 -22.73 7.30 -2.55
C SER A 175 -21.40 6.90 -1.91
N VAL A 176 -20.24 7.31 -2.43
CA VAL A 176 -18.95 6.83 -1.91
C VAL A 176 -18.34 7.71 -0.81
N ALA A 177 -18.61 9.01 -0.86
CA ALA A 177 -18.09 9.97 0.11
C ALA A 177 -18.91 9.99 1.42
N ASP A 178 -20.23 9.81 1.31
CA ASP A 178 -21.14 9.85 2.46
C ASP A 178 -20.97 8.65 3.40
N ASP A 179 -20.57 7.48 2.91
CA ASP A 179 -20.36 6.29 3.75
C ASP A 179 -19.01 6.33 4.50
N ILE A 180 -17.96 6.90 3.90
CA ILE A 180 -16.63 6.99 4.52
C ILE A 180 -16.57 8.18 5.51
N LEU A 181 -17.22 9.32 5.20
CA LEU A 181 -17.35 10.43 6.16
C LEU A 181 -18.44 10.18 7.20
N GLY A 182 -19.53 9.50 6.84
CA GLY A 182 -20.67 9.23 7.73
C GLY A 182 -20.46 8.04 8.67
N GLY A 183 -19.68 7.03 8.29
CA GLY A 183 -19.39 5.83 9.09
C GLY A 183 -18.44 6.06 10.27
N LEU A 184 -17.61 7.10 10.23
CA LEU A 184 -16.66 7.47 11.29
C LEU A 184 -17.17 8.59 12.23
N GLY A 185 -18.23 9.31 11.84
CA GLY A 185 -18.73 10.47 12.59
C GLY A 185 -19.96 10.23 13.48
N ARG A 186 -20.70 9.12 13.30
CA ARG A 186 -22.05 8.98 13.86
C ARG A 186 -22.18 8.25 15.21
N SER A 187 -21.08 7.79 15.81
CA SER A 187 -21.15 7.02 17.08
C SER A 187 -20.92 7.84 18.36
N LEU A 188 -20.61 9.14 18.29
CA LEU A 188 -20.20 9.91 19.49
C LEU A 188 -21.11 11.05 19.93
N PHE A 189 -22.22 11.33 19.23
CA PHE A 189 -23.17 12.37 19.64
C PHE A 189 -24.62 11.90 19.45
N GLY A 190 -25.05 10.99 20.31
CA GLY A 190 -26.42 10.51 20.37
C GLY A 190 -26.74 10.00 21.78
N GLY A 191 -26.84 10.92 22.74
CA GLY A 191 -27.27 10.63 24.10
C GLY A 191 -28.26 11.70 24.56
N ASN A 192 -29.54 11.31 24.51
CA ASN A 192 -30.75 11.85 25.16
C ASN A 192 -30.87 13.34 25.44
#